data_AF-A0A2J0L495-F1
#
_entry.id   AF-A0A2J0L495-F1
#
_cell.length_a   1.000
_cell.length_b   1.000
_cell.length_c   1.000
_cell.angle_alpha   90.00
_cell.angle_beta   90.00
_cell.angle_gamma   90.00
#
_symmetry.space_group_name_H-M   'P 1'
#
loop_
_entity.id
_entity.type
_entity.pdbx_description
1 polymer ?
#
loop_
_entity_poly.entity_id
_entity_poly.type
_entity_poly.pdbx_seq_one_letter_code
_entity_poly.pdbx_strand_id
1 'polypeptide(L)' 'MLDIKFIRENPDIVKAAIKNRNLKLNIQEVLGLDSERRKILVEVEGLKAEKNTISK' A
#
# COMPACT_ATOMS: atom_id res chain seq x y z
N MET A 1 14.38 7.26 -0.92
CA MET A 1 13.08 6.67 -0.54
C MET A 1 12.86 5.46 -1.44
N LEU A 2 12.60 4.27 -0.91
CA LEU A 2 12.19 3.12 -1.74
C LEU A 2 10.72 3.32 -2.11
N ASP A 3 10.43 3.39 -3.41
CA ASP A 3 9.06 3.52 -3.87
C ASP A 3 8.25 2.27 -3.49
N ILE A 4 7.12 2.48 -2.82
CA ILE A 4 6.22 1.38 -2.45
C ILE A 4 5.64 0.68 -3.70
N LYS A 5 5.62 1.37 -4.85
CA LYS A 5 5.33 0.79 -6.16
C LYS A 5 6.33 -0.31 -6.53
N PHE A 6 7.63 -0.05 -6.34
CA PHE A 6 8.69 -1.01 -6.64
C PHE A 6 8.61 -2.25 -5.75
N ILE A 7 8.27 -2.06 -4.46
CA ILE A 7 8.03 -3.15 -3.52
C ILE A 7 6.86 -4.03 -3.95
N ARG A 8 5.81 -3.42 -4.54
CA ARG A 8 4.62 -4.10 -5.02
C ARG A 8 4.84 -4.84 -6.34
N GLU A 9 5.57 -4.23 -7.27
CA GLU A 9 5.86 -4.81 -8.59
C GLU A 9 6.89 -5.92 -8.51
N ASN A 10 7.87 -5.80 -7.61
CA ASN A 10 9.02 -6.71 -7.51
C ASN A 10 9.25 -7.22 -6.08
N PRO A 11 8.27 -7.91 -5.47
CA PRO A 11 8.38 -8.39 -4.09
C PRO A 11 9.55 -9.37 -3.90
N ASP A 12 9.82 -10.24 -4.89
CA ASP A 12 10.92 -11.20 -4.84
C ASP A 12 12.31 -10.57 -4.87
N ILE A 13 12.50 -9.55 -5.73
CA ILE A 13 13.76 -8.80 -5.82
C ILE A 13 14.01 -8.07 -4.50
N VAL A 14 12.97 -7.47 -3.92
CA VAL A 14 13.07 -6.75 -2.65
C VAL A 14 13.34 -7.72 -1.50
N LYS A 15 12.77 -8.92 -1.53
CA LYS A 15 13.04 -10.00 -0.55
C LYS A 15 14.49 -10.47 -0.61
N ALA A 16 15.02 -10.66 -1.81
CA ALA A 16 16.42 -11.01 -2.01
C ALA A 16 17.37 -9.87 -1.55
N ALA A 17 17.04 -8.62 -1.88
CA ALA A 17 17.82 -7.45 -1.48
C ALA A 17 17.82 -7.23 0.04
N ILE A 18 16.67 -7.42 0.71
CA ILE A 18 16.53 -7.35 2.17
C ILE A 18 17.35 -8.44 2.84
N LYS A 19 17.29 -9.68 2.33
CA LYS A 19 18.09 -10.81 2.80
C LYS A 19 19.59 -10.54 2.64
N ASN A 20 20.02 -10.02 1.48
CA ASN A 20 21.42 -9.67 1.22
C ASN A 20 21.92 -8.51 2.10
N ARG A 21 21.03 -7.57 2.45
CA ARG A 21 21.34 -6.46 3.37
C ARG A 21 21.16 -6.83 4.85
N ASN A 22 20.80 -8.08 5.15
CA ASN A 22 20.53 -8.56 6.51
C ASN A 22 19.51 -7.71 7.29
N LEU A 23 18.57 -7.10 6.57
CA LEU A 23 17.49 -6.30 7.13
C LEU A 23 16.33 -7.23 7.51
N LYS A 24 15.76 -7.07 8.71
CA LYS A 24 14.47 -7.70 9.05
C LYS A 24 13.35 -6.74 8.65
N LEU A 25 12.93 -6.84 7.39
CA LEU A 25 11.77 -6.10 6.87
C LEU A 25 10.73 -7.11 6.39
N ASN A 26 9.55 -7.08 7.00
CA ASN A 26 8.42 -7.91 6.61
C ASN A 26 7.66 -7.27 5.43
N ILE A 27 8.06 -7.63 4.21
CA ILE A 27 7.36 -7.19 2.99
C ILE A 27 5.86 -7.57 3.03
N GLN A 28 5.55 -8.71 3.64
CA GLN A 28 4.17 -9.18 3.79
C GLN A 28 3.29 -8.18 4.55
N GLU A 29 3.80 -7.61 5.64
CA GLU A 29 3.08 -6.60 6.43
C GLU A 29 2.94 -5.29 5.65
N VAL A 30 3.98 -4.88 4.91
CA VAL A 30 3.94 -3.69 4.07
C VAL A 30 2.88 -3.81 2.96
N LEU A 31 2.79 -4.97 2.31
CA LEU A 31 1.77 -5.25 1.29
C LEU A 31 0.35 -5.26 1.89
N GLY A 32 0.20 -5.80 3.11
CA GLY A 32 -1.06 -5.78 3.84
C GLY A 32 -1.53 -4.37 4.15
N LEU A 33 -0.65 -3.55 4.74
CA LEU A 33 -0.92 -2.15 5.06
C LEU A 33 -1.21 -1.29 3.81
N ASP A 34 -0.49 -1.52 2.70
CA ASP A 34 -0.78 -0.82 1.42
C ASP A 34 -2.18 -1.18 0.90
N SER A 35 -2.59 -2.44 1.06
CA SER A 35 -3.92 -2.92 0.66
C SER A 35 -5.04 -2.29 1.51
N GLU A 36 -4.87 -2.25 2.83
CA GLU A 36 -5.81 -1.58 3.74
C GLU A 36 -5.90 -0.09 3.46
N ARG A 37 -4.75 0.57 3.26
CA ARG A 37 -4.71 1.99 2.93
C ARG A 37 -5.51 2.29 1.67
N ARG A 38 -5.41 1.46 0.61
CA ARG A 38 -6.21 1.62 -0.61
C ARG A 38 -7.70 1.43 -0.37
N LYS A 39 -8.09 0.42 0.40
CA LYS A 39 -9.51 0.20 0.74
C LYS A 39 -10.12 1.42 1.42
N ILE A 40 -9.44 1.94 2.43
CA ILE A 40 -9.88 3.14 3.16
C ILE A 40 -9.95 4.34 2.22
N LEU A 41 -8.99 4.50 1.30
CA LEU A 41 -8.97 5.62 0.37
C LEU A 41 -10.17 5.59 -0.58
N VAL A 42 -10.51 4.40 -1.11
CA VAL A 42 -11.70 4.19 -1.95
C VAL A 42 -12.98 4.45 -1.16
N GLU A 43 -13.07 3.97 0.07
CA GLU A 43 -14.22 4.19 0.96
C GLU A 43 -14.41 5.68 1.26
N VAL A 44 -13.34 6.40 1.57
CA VAL A 44 -13.36 7.85 1.81
C VAL A 44 -13.77 8.62 0.56
N GLU A 45 -13.28 8.23 -0.62
CA GLU A 45 -13.73 8.85 -1.88
C GLU A 45 -15.20 8.58 -2.16
N GLY A 46 -15.69 7.36 -1.90
CA GLY A 46 -17.12 7.00 -1.98
C GLY A 46 -17.98 7.86 -1.06
N LEU A 47 -17.63 7.94 0.23
CA LEU A 47 -18.34 8.76 1.21
C LEU A 47 -18.32 10.26 0.86
N LYS A 48 -17.21 10.76 0.30
CA LYS A 48 -17.14 12.14 -0.20
C LYS A 48 -18.07 12.36 -1.40
N ALA A 49 -18.12 11.40 -2.32
CA ALA A 49 -19.02 11.46 -3.47
C ALA A 49 -20.49 11.47 -3.00
N GLU A 50 -20.87 10.55 -2.11
CA GLU A 50 -22.21 10.51 -1.51
C GLU A 50 -22.58 11.83 -0.82
N LYS A 51 -21.69 12.37 0.02
CA LYS A 51 -21.91 13.67 0.69
C LYS A 51 -22.14 14.81 -0.32
N ASN A 52 -21.38 14.84 -1.40
CA ASN A 52 -21.52 15.84 -2.46
C ASN A 52 -22.84 15.68 -3.23
N THR A 53 -23.33 14.46 -3.41
CA THR A 53 -24.63 14.21 -4.05
C THR A 53 -25.80 14.64 -3.17
N ILE A 54 -25.71 14.45 -1.85
CA ILE A 54 -26.75 14.81 -0.88
C ILE A 54 -26.79 16.33 -0.63
N SER A 55 -25.65 17.01 -0.73
CA SER A 55 -25.55 18.45 -0.47
C SER A 55 -25.95 19.33 -1.68
N LYS A 56 -26.52 18.74 -2.73
CA LYS A 56 -26.94 19.42 -3.96
C LYS A 56 -28.43 19.24 -4.19
#